data_AF-A0A2W5RGM0-F1
#
_entry.id   AF-A0A2W5RGM0-F1
#
_cell.length_a   1.000
_cell.length_b   1.000
_cell.length_c   1.000
_cell.angle_alpha   90.00
_cell.angle_beta   90.00
_cell.angle_gamma   90.00
#
_symmetry.space_group_name_H-M   'P 1'
#
loop_
_entity.id
_entity.type
_entity.pdbx_description
1 polymer ?
#
loop_
_entity_poly.entity_id
_entity_poly.type
_entity_poly.pdbx_seq_one_letter_code
_entity_poly.pdbx_strand_id
1 'polypeptide(L)'
;MKYVPSLVFAAFLLASAPAALASPCEQAVKDTQEALDRLLADLAATGPSATESDDALLSHEPTPGGIADVEAEIGDGVAPEKAQKALDSARAAVAAGDEEKCQKDVAAARDAIGLQ
;
A
#
# COMPACT_ATOMS: atom_id res chain seq x y z
N MET A 1 -30.59 -57.74 13.59
CA MET A 1 -30.60 -56.71 12.52
C MET A 1 -29.86 -55.50 13.06
N LYS A 2 -28.72 -55.15 12.45
CA LYS A 2 -27.82 -54.08 12.88
C LYS A 2 -28.13 -52.84 12.05
N TYR A 3 -28.50 -51.73 12.68
CA TYR A 3 -28.60 -50.43 12.01
C TYR A 3 -27.32 -49.65 12.29
N VAL A 4 -26.52 -49.43 11.25
CA VAL A 4 -25.39 -48.50 11.25
C VAL A 4 -25.90 -47.21 10.60
N PRO A 5 -26.01 -46.08 11.32
CA PRO A 5 -26.35 -44.83 10.67
C PRO A 5 -25.11 -44.32 9.93
N SER A 6 -25.29 -44.09 8.62
CA SER A 6 -24.28 -43.61 7.69
C SER A 6 -23.75 -42.23 8.11
N LEU A 7 -22.48 -42.20 8.53
CA LEU A 7 -21.62 -41.03 8.59
C LEU A 7 -21.16 -40.65 7.16
N VAL A 8 -22.06 -40.19 6.30
CA VAL A 8 -21.68 -39.73 4.96
C VAL A 8 -22.57 -38.57 4.51
N PHE A 9 -22.40 -37.37 5.09
CA PHE A 9 -22.97 -36.15 4.51
C PHE A 9 -22.26 -34.87 4.99
N ALA A 10 -20.92 -34.89 5.11
CA ALA A 10 -20.14 -33.73 5.57
C ALA A 10 -18.92 -33.42 4.68
N ALA A 11 -18.94 -33.77 3.38
CA ALA A 11 -17.75 -33.67 2.53
C ALA A 11 -17.94 -32.94 1.18
N PHE A 12 -19.04 -32.21 0.95
CA PHE A 12 -19.31 -31.63 -0.38
C PHE A 12 -19.48 -30.11 -0.46
N LEU A 13 -19.05 -29.34 0.55
CA LEU A 13 -19.13 -27.87 0.55
C LEU A 13 -17.76 -27.16 0.46
N LEU A 14 -16.75 -27.78 -0.17
CA LEU A 14 -15.42 -27.18 -0.37
C LEU A 14 -15.04 -26.97 -1.84
N ALA A 15 -15.92 -27.30 -2.80
CA ALA A 15 -15.56 -27.36 -4.23
C ALA A 15 -15.98 -26.13 -5.06
N SER A 16 -16.57 -25.08 -4.46
CA SER A 16 -17.05 -23.91 -5.21
C SER A 16 -16.40 -22.59 -4.80
N ALA A 17 -15.32 -22.60 -4.02
CA ALA A 17 -14.45 -21.42 -3.95
C ALA A 17 -13.76 -21.30 -5.33
N PRO A 18 -14.07 -20.29 -6.16
CA PRO A 18 -13.24 -20.05 -7.33
C PRO A 18 -11.82 -19.89 -6.80
N ALA A 19 -10.87 -20.65 -7.38
CA ALA A 19 -9.47 -20.36 -7.18
C ALA A 19 -9.29 -18.90 -7.61
N ALA A 20 -9.18 -18.01 -6.63
CA ALA A 20 -8.95 -16.59 -6.86
C ALA A 20 -7.52 -16.47 -7.40
N LEU A 21 -7.37 -16.75 -8.69
CA LEU A 21 -6.22 -16.30 -9.45
C LEU A 21 -6.30 -14.78 -9.34
N ALA A 22 -5.38 -14.20 -8.56
CA ALA A 22 -5.24 -12.76 -8.43
C ALA A 22 -5.30 -12.15 -9.83
N SER A 23 -6.13 -11.12 -10.02
CA SER A 23 -6.16 -10.46 -11.32
C SER A 23 -4.76 -9.90 -11.62
N PRO A 24 -4.38 -9.76 -12.91
CA PRO A 24 -3.10 -9.15 -13.27
C PRO A 24 -2.87 -7.80 -12.55
N CYS A 25 -3.91 -6.98 -12.37
CA CYS A 25 -3.78 -5.75 -11.62
C CYS A 25 -3.57 -5.96 -10.10
N GLU A 26 -4.20 -6.95 -9.47
CA GLU A 26 -3.94 -7.24 -8.05
C GLU A 26 -2.47 -7.59 -7.80
N GLN A 27 -1.83 -8.32 -8.72
CA GLN A 27 -0.39 -8.56 -8.64
C GLN A 27 0.42 -7.27 -8.82
N ALA A 28 0.05 -6.41 -9.79
CA ALA A 28 0.73 -5.15 -10.02
C ALA A 28 0.63 -4.19 -8.81
N VAL A 29 -0.47 -4.21 -8.06
CA VAL A 29 -0.63 -3.49 -6.79
C VAL A 29 0.38 -3.99 -5.75
N LYS A 30 0.55 -5.31 -5.62
CA LYS A 30 1.52 -5.91 -4.68
C LYS A 30 2.95 -5.52 -5.03
N ASP A 31 3.34 -5.70 -6.29
CA ASP A 31 4.69 -5.38 -6.76
C ASP A 31 5.02 -3.88 -6.58
N THR A 32 4.03 -3.01 -6.85
CA THR A 32 4.21 -1.57 -6.69
C THR A 32 4.25 -1.15 -5.21
N GLN A 33 3.50 -1.82 -4.32
CA GLN A 33 3.62 -1.60 -2.87
C GLN A 33 5.01 -2.00 -2.36
N GLU A 34 5.54 -3.16 -2.78
CA GLU A 34 6.89 -3.58 -2.39
C GLU A 34 7.97 -2.61 -2.87
N ALA A 35 7.74 -1.94 -4.01
CA ALA A 35 8.65 -0.90 -4.49
C ALA A 35 8.52 0.41 -3.68
N LEU A 36 7.30 0.79 -3.32
CA LEU A 36 7.05 1.91 -2.41
C LEU A 36 7.69 1.68 -1.03
N ASP A 37 7.56 0.47 -0.47
CA ASP A 37 8.16 0.13 0.83
C ASP A 37 9.69 0.22 0.80
N ARG A 38 10.32 -0.18 -0.31
CA ARG A 38 11.76 -0.01 -0.53
C ARG A 38 12.17 1.46 -0.63
N LEU A 39 11.39 2.27 -1.34
CA LEU A 39 11.64 3.71 -1.40
C LEU A 39 11.52 4.36 -0.01
N LEU A 40 10.50 4.01 0.77
CA LEU A 40 10.32 4.50 2.13
C LEU A 40 11.50 4.10 3.04
N ALA A 41 11.99 2.87 2.92
CA ALA A 41 13.17 2.43 3.66
C ALA A 41 14.43 3.21 3.29
N ASP A 42 14.61 3.55 1.99
CA ASP A 42 15.74 4.34 1.50
C ASP A 42 15.66 5.80 1.96
N LEU A 43 14.47 6.41 1.89
CA LEU A 43 14.21 7.76 2.40
C LEU A 43 14.41 7.83 3.92
N ALA A 44 13.96 6.84 4.68
CA ALA A 44 14.21 6.80 6.12
C ALA A 44 15.71 6.70 6.45
N ALA A 45 16.52 6.09 5.58
CA ALA A 45 17.95 5.94 5.78
C ALA A 45 18.78 7.13 5.28
N THR A 46 18.38 7.74 4.16
CA THR A 46 19.20 8.69 3.38
C THR A 46 18.43 9.89 2.83
N GLY A 47 17.18 10.07 3.26
CA GLY A 47 16.30 11.15 2.82
C GLY A 47 16.84 12.54 3.17
N PRO A 48 16.22 13.58 2.59
CA PRO A 48 16.63 14.95 2.84
C PRO A 48 16.45 15.30 4.32
N SER A 49 17.39 16.06 4.87
CA SER A 49 17.25 16.65 6.20
C SER A 49 17.16 18.16 6.08
N ALA A 50 16.27 18.76 6.88
CA ALA A 50 16.24 20.20 7.05
C ALA A 50 17.44 20.68 7.88
N THR A 51 17.82 21.94 7.70
CA THR A 51 18.77 22.58 8.60
C THR A 51 18.13 22.76 9.98
N GLU A 52 18.87 22.50 11.05
CA GLU A 52 18.41 22.74 12.42
C GLU A 52 18.06 24.23 12.60
N SER A 53 16.85 24.52 13.09
CA SER A 53 16.38 25.87 13.37
C SER A 53 16.71 26.29 14.81
N ASP A 54 16.74 27.60 15.08
CA ASP A 54 16.92 28.10 16.44
C ASP A 54 15.83 27.60 17.41
N ASP A 55 14.60 27.40 16.90
CA ASP A 55 13.49 26.84 17.67
C ASP A 55 13.75 25.41 18.13
N ALA A 56 14.49 24.61 17.34
CA ALA A 56 14.90 23.26 17.72
C ALA A 56 15.88 23.25 18.91
N LEU A 57 16.59 24.37 19.15
CA LEU A 57 17.52 24.52 20.28
C LEU A 57 16.85 24.92 21.59
N LEU A 58 15.55 25.27 21.57
CA LEU A 58 14.83 25.79 22.73
C LEU A 58 14.47 24.73 23.79
N SER A 59 15.01 23.51 23.70
CA SER A 59 14.77 22.40 24.63
C SER A 59 13.28 22.03 24.78
N HIS A 60 12.49 22.29 23.73
CA HIS A 60 11.11 21.85 23.59
C HIS A 60 11.04 20.88 22.41
N GLU A 61 10.34 19.77 22.59
CA GLU A 61 10.11 18.83 21.51
C GLU A 61 9.26 19.49 20.40
N PRO A 62 9.64 19.31 19.12
CA PRO A 62 8.81 19.73 18.01
C PRO A 62 7.43 19.10 18.08
N THR A 63 6.40 19.87 17.73
CA THR A 63 5.05 19.30 17.59
C THR A 63 4.97 18.45 16.32
N PRO A 64 4.11 17.40 16.29
CA PRO A 64 3.95 16.60 15.08
C PRO A 64 3.58 17.40 13.83
N GLY A 65 2.77 18.46 13.99
CA GLY A 65 2.41 19.35 12.87
C GLY A 65 3.59 20.15 12.33
N GLY A 66 4.43 20.70 13.22
CA GLY A 66 5.63 21.45 12.81
C GLY A 66 6.67 20.56 12.12
N ILE A 67 6.80 19.30 12.55
CA ILE A 67 7.64 18.32 11.85
C ILE A 67 7.10 18.10 10.43
N ALA A 68 5.80 17.83 10.29
CA ALA A 68 5.18 17.55 9.00
C ALA A 68 5.27 18.75 8.03
N ASP A 69 5.14 19.98 8.53
CA ASP A 69 5.30 21.18 7.70
C ASP A 69 6.72 21.30 7.12
N VAL A 70 7.75 21.06 7.95
CA VAL A 70 9.15 21.08 7.50
C VAL A 70 9.46 19.94 6.55
N GLU A 71 8.97 18.72 6.82
CA GLU A 71 9.08 17.56 5.91
C GLU A 71 8.47 17.89 4.53
N ALA A 72 7.28 18.53 4.50
CA ALA A 72 6.64 18.94 3.26
C ALA A 72 7.42 20.02 2.50
N GLU A 73 8.02 21.00 3.21
CA GLU A 73 8.83 22.07 2.61
C GLU A 73 10.08 21.53 1.90
N ILE A 74 10.75 20.54 2.50
CA ILE A 74 11.92 19.88 1.89
C ILE A 74 11.54 18.78 0.91
N GLY A 75 10.24 18.53 0.73
CA GLY A 75 9.70 17.52 -0.17
C GLY A 75 9.87 16.08 0.31
N ASP A 76 10.17 15.88 1.59
CA ASP A 76 10.19 14.55 2.19
C ASP A 76 8.78 13.96 2.21
N GLY A 77 8.66 12.66 1.95
CA GLY A 77 7.40 11.94 1.94
C GLY A 77 6.40 12.27 0.81
N VAL A 78 6.55 13.37 0.05
CA VAL A 78 5.56 13.81 -0.97
C VAL A 78 5.32 12.77 -2.06
N ALA A 79 6.38 12.19 -2.61
CA ALA A 79 6.28 11.15 -3.64
C ALA A 79 5.68 9.85 -3.09
N PRO A 80 6.17 9.30 -1.96
CA PRO A 80 5.54 8.16 -1.29
C PRO A 80 4.06 8.36 -0.95
N GLU A 81 3.65 9.54 -0.47
CA GLU A 81 2.26 9.82 -0.12
C GLU A 81 1.35 9.79 -1.35
N LYS A 82 1.78 10.37 -2.47
CA LYS A 82 1.05 10.32 -3.74
C LYS A 82 0.90 8.87 -4.23
N ALA A 83 1.97 8.09 -4.14
CA ALA A 83 1.96 6.69 -4.54
C ALA A 83 1.04 5.84 -3.67
N GLN A 84 1.07 6.05 -2.35
CA GLN A 84 0.19 5.37 -1.40
C GLN A 84 -1.29 5.67 -1.69
N LYS A 85 -1.65 6.95 -1.90
CA LYS A 85 -3.02 7.36 -2.27
C LYS A 85 -3.50 6.67 -3.55
N ALA A 86 -2.63 6.58 -4.55
CA ALA A 86 -2.92 5.89 -5.80
C ALA A 86 -3.08 4.37 -5.58
N LEU A 87 -2.23 3.73 -4.77
CA LEU A 87 -2.37 2.30 -4.41
C LEU A 87 -3.65 2.00 -3.63
N ASP A 88 -4.08 2.88 -2.73
CA ASP A 88 -5.34 2.74 -2.01
C ASP A 88 -6.54 2.81 -2.98
N SER A 89 -6.48 3.72 -3.95
CA SER A 89 -7.47 3.82 -5.02
C SER A 89 -7.47 2.58 -5.93
N ALA A 90 -6.30 2.01 -6.23
CA ALA A 90 -6.16 0.77 -7.00
C ALA A 90 -6.75 -0.43 -6.24
N ARG A 91 -6.48 -0.57 -4.93
CA ARG A 91 -7.09 -1.62 -4.08
C ARG A 91 -8.61 -1.53 -4.06
N ALA A 92 -9.16 -0.31 -3.99
CA ALA A 92 -10.60 -0.10 -4.08
C ALA A 92 -11.17 -0.53 -5.45
N ALA A 93 -10.42 -0.29 -6.54
CA ALA A 93 -10.79 -0.74 -7.87
C ALA A 93 -10.75 -2.28 -8.01
N VAL A 94 -9.72 -2.94 -7.46
CA VAL A 94 -9.67 -4.41 -7.36
C VAL A 94 -10.90 -4.96 -6.64
N ALA A 95 -11.25 -4.38 -5.49
CA ALA A 95 -12.42 -4.80 -4.71
C ALA A 95 -13.75 -4.60 -5.46
N ALA A 96 -13.81 -3.61 -6.36
CA ALA A 96 -14.97 -3.33 -7.21
C ALA A 96 -14.98 -4.15 -8.53
N GLY A 97 -13.91 -4.87 -8.85
CA GLY A 97 -13.75 -5.56 -10.14
C GLY A 97 -13.49 -4.60 -11.32
N ASP A 98 -13.04 -3.37 -11.05
CA ASP A 98 -12.74 -2.35 -12.05
C ASP A 98 -11.26 -2.43 -12.47
N GLU A 99 -10.98 -3.30 -13.45
CA GLU A 99 -9.63 -3.58 -13.91
C GLU A 99 -8.98 -2.37 -14.61
N GLU A 100 -9.73 -1.58 -15.39
CA GLU A 100 -9.21 -0.40 -16.09
C GLU A 100 -8.77 0.67 -15.10
N LYS A 101 -9.63 0.99 -14.12
CA LYS A 101 -9.30 1.95 -13.07
C LYS A 101 -8.12 1.47 -12.23
N CYS A 102 -8.09 0.17 -11.90
CA CYS A 102 -6.97 -0.40 -11.15
C CYS A 102 -5.64 -0.18 -11.89
N GLN A 103 -5.58 -0.50 -13.19
CA GLN A 103 -4.36 -0.33 -13.99
C GLN A 103 -3.92 1.13 -14.08
N LYS A 104 -4.88 2.05 -14.24
CA LYS A 104 -4.62 3.49 -14.25
C LYS A 104 -4.04 3.97 -12.91
N ASP A 105 -4.62 3.53 -11.80
CA ASP A 105 -4.18 3.92 -10.47
C ASP A 105 -2.81 3.32 -10.11
N VAL A 106 -2.53 2.08 -10.53
CA VAL A 106 -1.19 1.49 -10.42
C VAL A 106 -0.17 2.28 -11.24
N ALA A 107 -0.49 2.67 -12.47
CA ALA A 107 0.40 3.50 -13.29
C ALA A 107 0.70 4.85 -12.64
N ALA A 108 -0.31 5.49 -12.04
CA ALA A 108 -0.12 6.74 -11.29
C ALA A 108 0.77 6.54 -10.04
N ALA A 109 0.61 5.41 -9.34
CA ALA A 109 1.47 5.08 -8.20
C ALA A 109 2.93 4.88 -8.62
N ARG A 110 3.15 4.14 -9.71
CA ARG A 110 4.47 3.87 -10.28
C ARG A 110 5.16 5.15 -10.74
N ASP A 111 4.45 6.02 -11.45
CA ASP A 111 4.95 7.33 -11.90
C ASP A 111 5.39 8.20 -10.71
N ALA A 112 4.59 8.24 -9.64
CA ALA A 112 4.91 9.00 -8.44
C ALA A 112 6.23 8.58 -7.76
N ILE A 113 6.64 7.31 -7.90
CA ILE A 113 7.90 6.78 -7.37
C ILE A 113 8.97 6.53 -8.44
N GLY A 114 8.79 7.06 -9.65
CA GLY A 114 9.79 7.00 -10.72
C GLY A 114 9.98 5.62 -11.35
N LEU A 115 9.00 4.72 -11.23
CA LEU A 115 8.99 3.43 -11.92
C LEU A 115 8.18 3.59 -13.20
N GLN A 116 8.84 3.56 -14.35
CA GLN A 116 8.17 3.50 -15.66
C GLN A 116 8.15 2.03 -16.11
#